data_AF-A0A413CQC4-F1
#
_entry.id   AF-A0A413CQC4-F1
#
_cell.length_a   1.000
_cell.length_b   1.000
_cell.length_c   1.000
_cell.angle_alpha   90.00
_cell.angle_beta   90.00
_cell.angle_gamma   90.00
#
_symmetry.space_group_name_H-M   'P 1'
#
loop_
_entity.id
_entity.type
_entity.pdbx_description
1 polymer ?
#
loop_
_entity_poly.entity_id
_entity_poly.type
_entity_poly.pdbx_seq_one_letter_code
_entity_poly.pdbx_strand_id
1 'polypeptide(L)'
;MQPDPMAENRITEYNKESNTVSWFYNDHKDEKRYDVTDNAINFINHLIIHIPDYHFLTTRYYGFYANASKKTLDKFHALLGIKKNKNYSRETRTKTLKNRLNKFIYRTHLIDSFNLRPNPM
;
A
#
# COMPACT_ATOMS: atom_id res chain seq x y z
N MET A 1 -4.99 -14.15 18.59
CA MET A 1 -5.31 -12.76 18.23
C MET A 1 -4.43 -12.43 17.04
N GLN A 2 -4.97 -12.05 15.89
CA GLN A 2 -4.17 -11.89 14.67
C GLN A 2 -3.54 -10.50 14.67
N PRO A 3 -2.21 -10.38 14.76
CA PRO A 3 -1.56 -9.09 14.68
C PRO A 3 -1.81 -8.47 13.31
N ASP A 4 -1.67 -7.15 13.27
CA ASP A 4 -1.64 -6.38 12.04
C ASP A 4 -0.69 -6.96 10.99
N PRO A 5 -0.94 -6.76 9.68
CA PRO A 5 0.02 -7.13 8.65
C PRO A 5 1.38 -6.50 8.94
N MET A 6 2.39 -7.35 9.09
CA MET A 6 3.75 -6.91 9.35
C MET A 6 4.34 -6.21 8.12
N ALA A 7 5.02 -5.08 8.35
CA ALA A 7 5.74 -4.34 7.33
C ALA A 7 7.13 -3.99 7.84
N GLU A 8 8.09 -3.83 6.92
CA GLU A 8 9.50 -3.60 7.25
C GLU A 8 9.71 -2.36 8.14
N ASN A 9 8.92 -1.31 7.93
CA ASN A 9 8.94 -0.09 8.73
C ASN A 9 8.52 -0.28 10.20
N ARG A 10 8.00 -1.46 10.56
CA ARG A 10 7.64 -1.81 11.94
C ARG A 10 8.80 -2.45 12.70
N ILE A 11 9.89 -2.81 12.04
CA ILE A 11 11.12 -3.31 12.67
C ILE A 11 11.95 -2.10 13.08
N THR A 12 12.28 -2.01 14.37
CA THR A 12 13.06 -0.89 14.90
C THR A 12 14.54 -1.22 14.98
N GLU A 13 14.88 -2.46 15.34
CA GLU A 13 16.26 -2.89 15.54
C GLU A 13 16.42 -4.39 15.33
N TYR A 14 17.59 -4.80 14.85
CA TYR A 14 18.03 -6.19 14.88
C TYR A 14 19.41 -6.27 15.52
N ASN A 15 19.50 -6.98 16.66
CA ASN A 15 20.76 -7.24 17.34
C ASN A 15 21.28 -8.63 16.93
N LYS A 16 22.41 -8.62 16.20
CA LYS A 16 23.04 -9.84 15.68
C LYS A 16 23.75 -10.68 16.75
N GLU A 17 24.23 -10.05 17.83
CA GLU A 17 24.96 -10.76 18.90
C GLU A 17 24.00 -11.59 19.76
N SER A 18 22.86 -11.00 20.14
CA SER A 18 21.83 -11.68 20.93
C SER A 18 20.79 -12.41 20.07
N ASN A 19 20.86 -12.26 18.75
CA ASN A 19 19.89 -12.78 17.79
C ASN A 19 18.44 -12.39 18.13
N THR A 20 18.24 -11.10 18.45
CA THR A 20 16.94 -10.52 18.83
C THR A 20 16.51 -9.44 17.85
N VAL A 21 15.20 -9.33 17.66
CA VAL A 21 14.55 -8.34 16.80
C VAL A 21 13.59 -7.53 17.65
N SER A 22 13.71 -6.21 17.60
CA SER A 22 12.76 -5.28 18.20
C SER A 22 11.83 -4.73 17.11
N TRP A 23 10.53 -4.77 17.37
CA TRP A 23 9.48 -4.37 16.42
C TRP A 23 8.24 -3.89 17.17
N PHE A 24 7.30 -3.25 16.47
CA PHE A 24 6.06 -2.78 17.08
C PHE A 24 4.82 -3.11 16.27
N TYR A 25 3.68 -3.19 16.94
CA TYR A 25 2.37 -3.29 16.31
C TYR A 25 1.34 -2.44 17.03
N ASN A 26 0.25 -2.15 16.34
CA ASN A 26 -0.92 -1.52 16.92
C ASN A 26 -1.97 -2.61 17.17
N ASP A 27 -2.53 -2.65 18.38
CA ASP A 27 -3.67 -3.52 18.63
C ASP A 27 -4.93 -2.93 17.99
N HIS A 28 -5.63 -3.73 17.20
CA HIS A 28 -6.88 -3.36 16.55
C HIS A 28 -8.03 -3.07 17.50
N LYS A 29 -7.97 -3.60 18.72
CA LYS A 29 -9.03 -3.37 19.71
C LYS A 29 -8.90 -2.03 20.40
N ASP A 30 -7.67 -1.69 20.79
CA ASP A 30 -7.39 -0.54 21.64
C ASP A 30 -6.69 0.61 20.88
N GLU A 31 -6.32 0.41 19.61
CA GLU A 31 -5.53 1.31 18.76
C GLU A 31 -4.19 1.76 19.38
N LYS A 32 -3.70 1.05 20.40
CA LYS A 32 -2.45 1.35 21.10
C LYS A 32 -1.27 0.64 20.46
N ARG A 33 -0.13 1.33 20.47
CA ARG A 33 1.16 0.79 20.05
C ARG A 33 1.78 -0.07 21.16
N TYR A 34 2.31 -1.22 20.77
CA TYR A 34 3.08 -2.13 21.62
C TYR A 34 4.43 -2.38 20.97
N ASP A 35 5.51 -2.12 21.70
CA ASP A 35 6.88 -2.44 21.31
C ASP A 35 7.26 -3.80 21.92
N VAL A 36 7.84 -4.68 21.10
CA VAL A 36 8.18 -6.06 21.42
C VAL A 36 9.63 -6.32 21.03
N THR A 37 10.36 -7.02 21.88
CA THR A 37 11.68 -7.57 21.56
C THR A 37 11.63 -9.08 21.68
N ASP A 38 11.84 -9.77 20.58
CA ASP A 38 11.76 -11.23 20.49
C ASP A 38 13.05 -11.84 19.94
N ASN A 39 13.23 -13.14 20.16
CA ASN A 39 14.24 -13.89 19.42
C ASN A 39 13.92 -13.90 17.92
N ALA A 40 14.93 -13.84 17.06
CA ALA A 40 14.76 -13.81 15.60
C ALA A 40 13.92 -14.97 15.06
N ILE A 41 14.03 -16.17 15.63
CA ILE A 41 13.22 -17.33 15.22
C ILE A 41 11.74 -17.10 15.55
N ASN A 42 11.45 -16.59 16.74
CA ASN A 42 10.08 -16.27 17.13
C ASN A 42 9.52 -15.18 16.23
N PHE A 43 10.30 -14.14 15.93
CA PHE A 43 9.89 -13.10 15.00
C PHE A 43 9.53 -13.66 13.60
N ILE A 44 10.34 -14.57 13.06
CA ILE A 44 10.05 -15.24 11.78
C ILE A 44 8.74 -16.06 11.87
N ASN A 45 8.49 -16.77 12.97
CA ASN A 45 7.23 -17.49 13.16
C ASN A 45 6.01 -16.54 13.15
N HIS A 46 6.14 -15.35 13.75
CA HIS A 46 5.11 -14.31 13.68
C HIS A 46 4.96 -13.71 12.28
N LEU A 47 5.98 -13.79 11.43
CA LEU A 47 5.92 -13.34 10.04
C LEU A 47 5.21 -14.35 9.13
N ILE A 48 5.49 -15.65 9.32
CA ILE A 48 4.99 -16.73 8.45
C ILE A 48 3.45 -16.78 8.41
N ILE A 49 2.78 -16.48 9.53
CA ILE A 49 1.30 -16.45 9.59
C ILE A 49 0.66 -15.43 8.63
N HIS A 50 1.43 -14.44 8.15
CA HIS A 50 0.96 -13.45 7.18
C HIS A 50 1.16 -13.89 5.73
N ILE A 51 1.93 -14.95 5.49
CA ILE A 51 2.14 -15.52 4.17
C ILE A 51 0.94 -16.42 3.87
N PRO A 52 0.11 -16.10 2.88
CA PRO A 52 -1.04 -16.93 2.54
C PRO A 52 -0.58 -18.24 1.90
N ASP A 53 -1.35 -19.31 2.10
CA ASP A 53 -1.08 -20.63 1.54
C ASP A 53 -1.02 -20.63 0.01
N TYR A 54 -0.29 -21.61 -0.53
CA TYR A 54 -0.23 -21.84 -1.97
C TYR A 54 -1.64 -22.19 -2.50
N HIS A 55 -2.09 -21.45 -3.51
CA HIS A 55 -3.48 -21.43 -4.03
C HIS A 55 -4.53 -20.72 -3.18
N PHE A 56 -4.15 -19.95 -2.16
CA PHE A 56 -5.10 -19.05 -1.51
C PHE A 56 -5.58 -18.00 -2.52
N LEU A 57 -6.83 -18.14 -2.99
CA LEU A 57 -7.47 -17.16 -3.86
C LEU A 57 -7.70 -15.88 -3.04
N THR A 58 -6.74 -14.96 -3.07
CA THR A 58 -6.86 -13.65 -2.40
C THR A 58 -8.09 -12.93 -2.95
N THR A 59 -9.16 -12.97 -2.17
CA THR A 59 -10.48 -12.61 -2.68
C THR A 59 -10.64 -11.08 -2.67
N ARG A 60 -9.82 -10.34 -3.44
CA ARG A 60 -9.74 -8.88 -3.34
C ARG A 60 -10.96 -8.15 -3.94
N TYR A 61 -11.58 -8.71 -4.99
CA TYR A 61 -12.70 -8.09 -5.72
C TYR A 61 -13.75 -9.11 -6.17
N TYR A 62 -14.61 -9.54 -5.24
CA TYR A 62 -15.65 -10.54 -5.48
C TYR A 62 -17.00 -9.96 -5.06
N GLY A 63 -18.09 -10.55 -5.55
CA GLY A 63 -19.44 -10.06 -5.28
C GLY A 63 -19.64 -8.61 -5.73
N PHE A 64 -20.21 -7.78 -4.85
CA PHE A 64 -20.55 -6.38 -5.13
C PHE A 64 -19.34 -5.46 -5.36
N TYR A 65 -18.14 -5.88 -4.97
CA TYR A 65 -16.89 -5.12 -5.17
C TYR A 65 -16.12 -5.55 -6.41
N ALA A 66 -16.60 -6.55 -7.16
CA ALA A 66 -16.01 -6.92 -8.44
C ALA A 66 -16.07 -5.75 -9.45
N ASN A 67 -15.06 -5.64 -10.32
CA ASN A 67 -15.07 -4.60 -11.35
C ASN A 67 -16.30 -4.69 -12.27
N ALA A 68 -16.79 -5.90 -12.52
CA ALA A 68 -17.99 -6.15 -13.30
C ALA A 68 -19.28 -5.63 -12.61
N SER A 69 -19.35 -5.68 -11.28
CA SER A 69 -20.51 -5.24 -10.50
C SER A 69 -20.51 -3.74 -10.18
N LYS A 70 -19.47 -3.00 -10.59
CA LYS A 70 -19.33 -1.55 -10.36
C LYS A 70 -20.55 -0.73 -10.79
N LYS A 71 -21.16 -1.04 -11.94
CA LYS A 71 -22.37 -0.33 -12.40
C LYS A 71 -23.54 -0.50 -11.43
N THR A 72 -23.69 -1.70 -10.88
CA THR A 72 -24.74 -2.03 -9.92
C THR A 72 -24.46 -1.36 -8.58
N LEU A 73 -23.21 -1.41 -8.11
CA LEU A 73 -22.75 -0.72 -6.90
C LEU A 73 -22.98 0.80 -6.96
N ASP A 74 -22.72 1.40 -8.12
CA ASP A 74 -22.95 2.83 -8.36
C ASP A 74 -24.43 3.22 -8.21
N LYS A 75 -25.34 2.36 -8.68
CA LYS A 75 -26.80 2.54 -8.49
C LYS A 75 -27.19 2.43 -7.02
N PHE A 76 -26.63 1.45 -6.30
CA PHE A 76 -26.87 1.30 -4.86
C PHE A 76 -26.40 2.53 -4.07
N HIS A 77 -25.21 3.05 -4.35
CA HIS A 77 -24.73 4.28 -3.72
C HIS A 77 -25.66 5.48 -4.00
N ALA A 78 -26.19 5.60 -5.22
CA ALA A 78 -27.14 6.64 -5.57
C ALA A 78 -28.45 6.51 -4.78
N LEU A 79 -29.00 5.29 -4.66
CA LEU A 79 -30.20 5.01 -3.88
C LEU A 79 -30.01 5.29 -2.38
N LEU A 80 -28.83 4.99 -1.85
CA LEU A 80 -28.46 5.24 -0.45
C LEU A 80 -28.05 6.70 -0.20
N GLY A 81 -28.02 7.56 -1.22
CA GLY A 81 -27.60 8.97 -1.09
C GLY A 81 -26.11 9.14 -0.78
N ILE A 82 -25.29 8.09 -0.92
CA ILE A 82 -23.86 8.12 -0.65
C ILE A 82 -23.17 8.85 -1.80
N LYS A 83 -22.72 10.08 -1.53
CA LYS A 83 -21.98 10.88 -2.50
C LYS A 83 -20.58 10.30 -2.71
N LYS A 84 -20.19 10.15 -3.98
CA LYS A 84 -18.82 9.76 -4.33
C LYS A 84 -17.89 10.96 -4.20
N ASN A 85 -16.85 10.81 -3.39
CA ASN A 85 -15.86 11.88 -3.16
C ASN A 85 -14.90 12.09 -4.35
N LYS A 86 -14.81 11.13 -5.29
CA LYS A 86 -13.87 11.21 -6.42
C LYS A 86 -14.46 10.60 -7.69
N ASN A 87 -14.29 11.30 -8.81
CA ASN A 87 -14.66 10.79 -10.13
C ASN A 87 -13.57 9.87 -10.68
N TYR A 88 -13.80 8.56 -10.60
CA TYR A 88 -12.93 7.51 -11.14
C TYR A 88 -13.20 7.16 -12.61
N SER A 89 -13.86 8.04 -13.38
CA SER A 89 -14.08 7.85 -14.82
C SER A 89 -12.75 7.62 -15.55
N ARG A 90 -12.81 6.88 -16.65
CA ARG A 90 -11.64 6.65 -17.51
C ARG A 90 -11.08 7.97 -18.04
N GLU A 91 -11.96 8.91 -18.37
CA GLU A 91 -11.61 10.23 -18.90
C GLU A 91 -10.85 11.10 -17.90
N THR A 92 -11.28 11.10 -16.64
CA THR A 92 -10.58 11.86 -15.59
C THR A 92 -9.19 11.29 -15.38
N ARG A 93 -9.06 9.96 -15.34
CA ARG A 93 -7.78 9.25 -15.20
C ARG A 93 -6.84 9.53 -16.37
N THR A 94 -7.32 9.47 -17.61
CA THR A 94 -6.50 9.72 -18.80
C THR A 94 -6.03 11.17 -18.85
N LYS A 95 -6.89 12.14 -18.50
CA LYS A 95 -6.53 13.56 -18.37
C LYS A 95 -5.45 13.77 -17.31
N THR A 96 -5.60 13.20 -16.11
CA THR A 96 -4.60 13.32 -15.04
C THR A 96 -3.25 12.72 -15.45
N LEU A 97 -3.26 11.55 -16.10
CA LEU A 97 -2.04 10.93 -16.61
C LEU A 97 -1.35 11.80 -17.66
N LYS A 98 -2.09 12.32 -18.63
CA LYS A 98 -1.57 13.22 -19.67
C LYS A 98 -0.93 14.46 -19.06
N ASN A 99 -1.58 15.08 -18.08
CA ASN A 99 -1.03 16.24 -17.37
C ASN A 99 0.28 15.89 -16.64
N ARG A 100 0.35 14.70 -16.01
CA ARG A 100 1.55 14.23 -15.31
C ARG A 100 2.71 13.99 -16.27
N LEU A 101 2.44 13.36 -17.42
CA LEU A 101 3.42 13.12 -18.47
C LEU A 101 3.92 14.44 -19.07
N ASN A 102 3.01 15.37 -19.39
CA ASN A 102 3.38 16.70 -19.88
C ASN A 102 4.27 17.45 -18.87
N LYS A 103 3.98 17.36 -17.57
CA LYS A 103 4.82 17.94 -16.52
C LYS A 103 6.21 17.29 -16.46
N PHE A 104 6.30 15.99 -16.69
CA PHE A 104 7.58 15.27 -16.76
C PHE A 104 8.38 15.70 -17.99
N ILE A 105 7.76 15.74 -19.17
CA ILE A 105 8.37 16.18 -20.44
C ILE A 105 8.87 17.62 -20.33
N TYR A 106 8.09 18.53 -19.74
CA TYR A 106 8.51 19.90 -19.52
C TYR A 106 9.72 20.00 -18.60
N ARG A 107 9.76 19.21 -17.53
CA ARG A 107 10.90 19.16 -16.61
C ARG A 107 12.16 18.62 -17.27
N THR A 108 12.05 17.53 -18.03
CA THR A 108 13.20 16.97 -18.77
C THR A 108 13.70 17.98 -19.81
N HIS A 109 12.78 18.62 -20.55
CA HIS A 109 13.14 19.65 -21.53
C HIS A 109 13.92 20.81 -20.90
N LEU A 110 13.49 21.31 -19.74
CA LEU A 110 14.22 22.37 -19.03
C LEU A 110 15.64 21.92 -18.63
N ILE A 111 15.77 20.71 -18.07
CA ILE A 111 17.08 20.17 -17.66
C ILE A 111 18.04 20.08 -18.86
N ASP A 112 17.52 19.65 -20.01
CA ASP A 112 18.29 19.48 -21.25
C ASP A 112 18.69 20.82 -21.84
N SER A 113 17.78 21.79 -21.88
CA SER A 113 18.05 23.12 -22.44
C SER A 113 19.09 23.91 -21.64
N PHE A 114 19.18 23.67 -20.33
CA PHE A 114 20.14 24.35 -19.45
C PHE A 114 21.42 23.54 -19.22
N ASN A 115 21.62 22.40 -19.91
CA ASN A 115 22.75 21.48 -19.70
C ASN A 115 22.97 21.14 -18.20
N LEU A 116 21.90 21.11 -17.40
CA LEU A 116 21.95 20.85 -15.95
C LEU A 116 22.13 19.36 -15.63
N ARG A 117 22.25 18.50 -16.65
CA ARG A 117 22.56 17.08 -16.43
C ARG A 117 23.99 17.00 -15.90
N PRO A 118 24.23 16.45 -14.69
CA PRO A 118 25.59 16.14 -14.29
C PRO A 118 26.15 15.12 -15.28
N ASN A 119 27.33 15.38 -15.83
CA ASN A 119 28.05 14.43 -16.66
C ASN A 119 28.18 13.11 -15.88
N PRO A 120 27.81 11.96 -16.45
CA PRO A 120 28.13 10.68 -15.84
C PRO A 120 29.66 10.54 -15.89
N MET A 121 30.30 10.62 -14.73
CA MET A 121 31.68 10.15 -14.53
C MET A 121 31.69 8.62 -14.54
#